data_AF-A0A0M8N9H2-F1
#
_entry.id   AF-A0A0M8N9H2-F1
#
_cell.length_a   1.000
_cell.length_b   1.000
_cell.length_c   1.000
_cell.angle_alpha   90.00
_cell.angle_beta   90.00
_cell.angle_gamma   90.00
#
_symmetry.space_group_name_H-M   'P 1'
#
loop_
_entity.id
_entity.type
_entity.pdbx_description
1 polymer ?
#
loop_
_entity_poly.entity_id
_entity_poly.type
_entity_poly.pdbx_seq_one_letter_code
_entity_poly.pdbx_strand_id
1 'polypeptide(L)'
;MAYNYQYVRDHTPADYVFPTHRLKRTCDPNRTPLVLVACGSCFDVIGGYLSPVSDSYKKTGLAPAHHRVRMCELAVESTTKWLMVDPWEAEKDTYVPTANVLDHFHYHFNHVMGGVECSDGSRKPVRIVLLAGADLIQTIGEPGKWDPRDVAHILGDYGVFILERTGTDLKAALETLNQWEKNIHVIRQHQTKTTV
;
A
#
# COMPACT_ATOMS: atom_id res chain seq x y z
N MET A 1 16.52 -0.87 4.88
CA MET A 1 17.04 -1.35 6.19
C MET A 1 16.57 -2.79 6.40
N ALA A 2 16.68 -3.37 7.61
CA ALA A 2 15.99 -4.64 7.89
C ALA A 2 14.53 -4.34 8.30
N TYR A 3 13.57 -5.03 7.70
CA TYR A 3 12.13 -4.89 7.97
C TYR A 3 11.81 -5.13 9.47
N ASN A 4 10.88 -4.34 10.04
CA ASN A 4 10.54 -4.40 11.46
C ASN A 4 9.50 -5.50 11.77
N TYR A 5 9.83 -6.74 11.42
CA TYR A 5 8.99 -7.91 11.71
C TYR A 5 8.73 -8.14 13.21
N GLN A 6 9.58 -7.60 14.08
CA GLN A 6 9.35 -7.67 15.52
C GLN A 6 8.13 -6.83 15.91
N TYR A 7 8.06 -5.58 15.46
CA TYR A 7 6.89 -4.73 15.65
C TYR A 7 5.60 -5.38 15.12
N VAL A 8 5.63 -5.97 13.92
CA VAL A 8 4.45 -6.65 13.36
C VAL A 8 3.98 -7.79 14.27
N ARG A 9 4.89 -8.68 14.70
CA ARG A 9 4.55 -9.79 15.61
C ARG A 9 3.98 -9.31 16.95
N ASP A 10 4.55 -8.24 17.49
CA ASP A 10 4.16 -7.71 18.81
C ASP A 10 2.81 -6.96 18.79
N HIS A 11 2.30 -6.59 17.60
CA HIS A 11 1.08 -5.76 17.44
C HIS A 11 -0.02 -6.40 16.58
N THR A 12 0.11 -7.68 16.19
CA THR A 12 -0.94 -8.44 15.50
C THR A 12 -1.72 -9.32 16.48
N PRO A 13 -3.07 -9.19 16.59
CA PRO A 13 -3.89 -10.03 17.46
C PRO A 13 -3.76 -11.53 17.14
N ALA A 14 -3.90 -12.39 18.15
CA ALA A 14 -3.73 -13.84 17.98
C ALA A 14 -4.83 -14.51 17.14
N ASP A 15 -5.99 -13.86 17.02
CA ASP A 15 -7.16 -14.25 16.24
C ASP A 15 -7.25 -13.54 14.87
N TYR A 16 -6.29 -12.66 14.55
CA TYR A 16 -6.25 -11.95 13.28
C TYR A 16 -6.00 -12.89 12.10
N VAL A 17 -6.87 -12.82 11.09
CA VAL A 17 -6.76 -13.58 9.84
C VAL A 17 -6.47 -12.63 8.68
N PHE A 18 -5.24 -12.69 8.16
CA PHE A 18 -4.83 -11.88 7.02
C PHE A 18 -5.74 -12.15 5.79
N PRO A 19 -6.38 -11.13 5.19
CA PRO A 19 -7.37 -11.36 4.13
C PRO A 19 -6.70 -11.84 2.84
N THR A 20 -6.90 -13.12 2.49
CA THR A 20 -6.30 -13.75 1.29
C THR A 20 -7.33 -14.18 0.24
N HIS A 21 -8.62 -14.07 0.53
CA HIS A 21 -9.72 -14.70 -0.21
C HIS A 21 -9.88 -14.23 -1.68
N ARG A 22 -9.31 -13.07 -2.05
CA ARG A 22 -9.31 -12.52 -3.42
C ARG A 22 -7.93 -12.55 -4.10
N LEU A 23 -6.91 -13.09 -3.44
CA LEU A 23 -5.57 -13.17 -4.03
C LEU A 23 -5.55 -14.13 -5.22
N LYS A 24 -4.92 -13.69 -6.30
CA LYS A 24 -4.59 -14.54 -7.45
C LYS A 24 -3.62 -15.62 -6.98
N ARG A 25 -4.04 -16.89 -7.05
CA ARG A 25 -3.26 -18.04 -6.53
C ARG A 25 -2.06 -18.46 -7.39
N THR A 26 -1.90 -17.87 -8.57
CA THR A 26 -0.85 -18.20 -9.54
C THR A 26 -0.28 -16.97 -10.24
N CYS A 27 1.05 -16.82 -10.22
CA CYS A 27 1.80 -15.81 -10.96
C CYS A 27 2.50 -16.35 -12.24
N ASP A 28 2.84 -15.44 -13.16
CA ASP A 28 3.67 -15.70 -14.35
C ASP A 28 5.15 -15.93 -13.94
N PRO A 29 5.79 -17.05 -14.35
CA PRO A 29 7.18 -17.34 -14.00
C PRO A 29 8.20 -16.35 -14.60
N ASN A 30 7.85 -15.58 -15.62
CA ASN A 30 8.71 -14.53 -16.19
C ASN A 30 8.47 -13.13 -15.60
N ARG A 31 7.56 -12.98 -14.62
CA ARG A 31 7.23 -11.69 -13.99
C ARG A 31 7.44 -11.72 -12.47
N THR A 32 7.54 -10.53 -11.88
CA THR A 32 7.53 -10.38 -10.41
C THR A 32 6.09 -10.17 -9.94
N PRO A 33 5.59 -10.99 -8.99
CA PRO A 33 4.27 -10.78 -8.40
C PRO A 33 4.27 -9.55 -7.49
N LEU A 34 3.21 -8.76 -7.59
CA LEU A 34 3.05 -7.49 -6.92
C LEU A 34 1.67 -7.44 -6.25
N VAL A 35 1.64 -7.14 -4.96
CA VAL A 35 0.42 -6.66 -4.32
C VAL A 35 0.39 -5.16 -4.50
N LEU A 36 -0.54 -4.71 -5.33
CA LEU A 36 -0.83 -3.31 -5.49
C LEU A 36 -1.90 -2.90 -4.48
N VAL A 37 -1.54 -2.06 -3.54
CA VAL A 37 -2.37 -0.86 -3.43
C VAL A 37 -2.17 -0.13 -4.79
N ALA A 38 -3.25 0.19 -5.55
CA ALA A 38 -3.25 0.41 -7.02
C ALA A 38 -2.19 1.40 -7.61
N CYS A 39 -1.89 1.49 -8.91
CA CYS A 39 -2.44 0.82 -10.10
C CYS A 39 -1.29 0.50 -11.11
N GLY A 40 -1.55 0.58 -12.42
CA GLY A 40 -0.78 -0.13 -13.46
C GLY A 40 0.74 0.09 -13.56
N SER A 41 1.43 -1.02 -13.87
CA SER A 41 2.86 -1.13 -14.19
C SER A 41 3.18 -2.51 -14.78
N CYS A 42 4.44 -2.79 -15.14
CA CYS A 42 4.92 -4.04 -15.77
C CYS A 42 4.97 -5.28 -14.85
N PHE A 43 4.13 -5.34 -13.82
CA PHE A 43 4.10 -6.38 -12.80
C PHE A 43 2.81 -7.21 -12.88
N ASP A 44 2.78 -8.41 -12.27
CA ASP A 44 1.54 -9.18 -12.14
C ASP A 44 0.83 -8.82 -10.84
N VAL A 45 -0.33 -8.16 -10.95
CA VAL A 45 -1.09 -7.64 -9.81
C VAL A 45 -1.90 -8.77 -9.19
N ILE A 46 -1.48 -9.26 -8.02
CA ILE A 46 -2.11 -10.42 -7.37
C ILE A 46 -3.23 -10.05 -6.38
N GLY A 47 -3.32 -8.78 -5.98
CA GLY A 47 -4.36 -8.26 -5.08
C GLY A 47 -4.05 -6.85 -4.59
N GLY A 48 -4.96 -6.27 -3.80
CA GLY A 48 -4.80 -4.95 -3.18
C GLY A 48 -5.61 -4.75 -1.92
N TYR A 49 -5.21 -3.78 -1.08
CA TYR A 49 -5.76 -3.59 0.26
C TYR A 49 -6.06 -2.11 0.52
N LEU A 50 -7.24 -1.84 1.09
CA LEU A 50 -7.52 -0.60 1.78
C LEU A 50 -7.15 -0.80 3.26
N SER A 51 -6.23 0.01 3.78
CA SER A 51 -5.89 0.07 5.22
C SER A 51 -6.47 1.37 5.78
N PRO A 52 -7.58 1.35 6.53
CA PRO A 52 -8.12 2.56 7.14
C PRO A 52 -7.26 2.96 8.35
N VAL A 53 -6.86 4.23 8.42
CA VAL A 53 -6.05 4.74 9.55
C VAL A 53 -6.76 4.58 10.90
N SER A 54 -6.01 4.36 11.99
CA SER A 54 -6.52 4.41 13.38
C SER A 54 -7.18 5.77 13.72
N ASP A 55 -8.15 5.76 14.63
CA ASP A 55 -8.72 6.99 15.22
C ASP A 55 -7.69 7.78 16.05
N SER A 56 -6.61 7.13 16.51
CA SER A 56 -5.48 7.78 17.18
C SER A 56 -4.63 8.67 16.27
N TYR A 57 -4.95 8.75 14.97
CA TYR A 57 -4.49 9.83 14.10
C TYR A 57 -5.05 11.22 14.47
N LYS A 58 -6.15 11.28 15.26
CA LYS A 58 -6.70 12.51 15.87
C LYS A 58 -7.01 13.66 14.90
N LYS A 59 -7.21 13.36 13.60
CA LYS A 59 -7.65 14.36 12.61
C LYS A 59 -9.06 14.86 12.96
N THR A 60 -9.23 16.17 13.04
CA THR A 60 -10.54 16.80 13.30
C THR A 60 -11.59 16.33 12.29
N GLY A 61 -12.74 15.88 12.79
CA GLY A 61 -13.84 15.37 11.96
C GLY A 61 -13.63 13.98 11.38
N LEU A 62 -12.62 13.23 11.81
CA LEU A 62 -12.45 11.81 11.44
C LEU A 62 -13.59 10.99 12.04
N ALA A 63 -14.38 10.31 11.20
CA ALA A 63 -15.40 9.37 11.65
C ALA A 63 -14.74 8.14 12.32
N PRO A 64 -15.39 7.50 13.30
CA PRO A 64 -14.84 6.33 13.99
C PRO A 64 -14.35 5.21 13.05
N ALA A 65 -13.25 4.56 13.43
CA ALA A 65 -12.53 3.57 12.64
C ALA A 65 -13.43 2.43 12.17
N HIS A 66 -14.24 1.87 13.07
CA HIS A 66 -15.17 0.79 12.75
C HIS A 66 -16.22 1.17 11.68
N HIS A 67 -16.69 2.43 11.66
CA HIS A 67 -17.57 2.91 10.59
C HIS A 67 -16.81 3.03 9.26
N ARG A 68 -15.56 3.52 9.29
CA ARG A 68 -14.72 3.65 8.08
C ARG A 68 -14.37 2.29 7.49
N VAL A 69 -13.94 1.34 8.32
CA VAL A 69 -13.73 -0.07 7.95
C VAL A 69 -14.98 -0.63 7.29
N ARG A 70 -16.15 -0.53 7.94
CA ARG A 70 -17.40 -1.10 7.40
C ARG A 70 -17.85 -0.45 6.08
N MET A 71 -17.65 0.85 5.91
CA MET A 71 -17.90 1.53 4.62
C MET A 71 -16.93 1.04 3.53
N CYS A 72 -15.65 0.86 3.85
CA CYS A 72 -14.67 0.30 2.92
C CYS A 72 -15.02 -1.13 2.51
N GLU A 73 -15.45 -1.98 3.45
CA GLU A 73 -15.88 -3.36 3.17
C GLU A 73 -17.03 -3.38 2.17
N LEU A 74 -18.11 -2.65 2.45
CA LEU A 74 -19.29 -2.58 1.57
C LEU A 74 -18.95 -2.05 0.17
N ALA A 75 -18.05 -1.07 0.07
CA ALA A 75 -17.56 -0.56 -1.22
C ALA A 75 -16.74 -1.61 -1.97
N VAL A 76 -15.88 -2.37 -1.28
CA VAL A 76 -15.02 -3.41 -1.85
C VAL A 76 -15.79 -4.68 -2.23
N GLU A 77 -16.83 -5.04 -1.45
CA GLU A 77 -17.77 -6.12 -1.76
C GLU A 77 -18.51 -5.86 -3.07
N SER A 78 -18.98 -4.62 -3.28
CA SER A 78 -19.89 -4.26 -4.38
C SER A 78 -19.20 -3.87 -5.70
N THR A 79 -17.96 -3.38 -5.68
CA THR A 79 -17.32 -2.75 -6.87
C THR A 79 -16.21 -3.54 -7.53
N THR A 80 -15.63 -4.54 -6.86
CA THR A 80 -14.34 -5.13 -7.27
C THR A 80 -14.18 -6.57 -6.81
N LYS A 81 -13.32 -7.32 -7.50
CA LYS A 81 -12.95 -8.71 -7.19
C LYS A 81 -11.52 -8.87 -6.65
N TRP A 82 -10.72 -7.79 -6.62
CA TRP A 82 -9.27 -7.87 -6.37
C TRP A 82 -8.80 -7.00 -5.20
N LEU A 83 -9.59 -6.01 -4.78
CA LEU A 83 -9.35 -5.28 -3.53
C LEU A 83 -9.96 -6.02 -2.34
N MET A 84 -9.36 -5.80 -1.18
CA MET A 84 -9.76 -6.25 0.15
C MET A 84 -9.64 -5.06 1.12
N VAL A 85 -10.14 -5.21 2.35
CA VAL A 85 -9.89 -4.27 3.45
C VAL A 85 -9.06 -5.00 4.51
N ASP A 86 -8.08 -4.32 5.06
CA ASP A 86 -7.32 -4.78 6.23
C ASP A 86 -7.59 -3.82 7.40
N PRO A 87 -8.28 -4.26 8.46
CA PRO A 87 -8.56 -3.41 9.62
C PRO A 87 -7.36 -3.28 10.57
N TRP A 88 -6.24 -3.97 10.33
CA TRP A 88 -5.12 -4.06 11.27
C TRP A 88 -4.59 -2.69 11.73
N GLU A 89 -4.52 -1.70 10.85
CA GLU A 89 -4.13 -0.32 11.22
C GLU A 89 -5.24 0.40 12.00
N ALA A 90 -6.50 0.20 11.61
CA ALA A 90 -7.68 0.85 12.15
C ALA A 90 -7.93 0.48 13.63
N GLU A 91 -7.60 -0.76 14.00
CA GLU A 91 -7.78 -1.36 15.32
C GLU A 91 -6.71 -0.98 16.35
N LYS A 92 -5.70 -0.17 15.96
CA LYS A 92 -4.58 0.18 16.85
C LYS A 92 -4.94 1.36 17.75
N ASP A 93 -4.75 1.20 19.06
CA ASP A 93 -4.93 2.28 20.05
C ASP A 93 -3.93 3.44 19.89
N THR A 94 -2.86 3.26 19.12
CA THR A 94 -1.83 4.26 18.84
C THR A 94 -1.72 4.56 17.34
N TYR A 95 -1.20 5.74 17.00
CA TYR A 95 -0.85 6.05 15.62
C TYR A 95 0.26 5.12 15.13
N VAL A 96 0.08 4.55 13.93
CA VAL A 96 1.06 3.68 13.27
C VAL A 96 1.61 4.39 12.03
N PRO A 97 2.94 4.58 11.91
CA PRO A 97 3.54 5.12 10.68
C PRO A 97 3.29 4.20 9.49
N THR A 98 3.07 4.78 8.30
CA THR A 98 2.82 4.00 7.07
C THR A 98 3.94 2.99 6.76
N ALA A 99 5.19 3.28 7.13
CA ALA A 99 6.31 2.35 7.03
C ALA A 99 6.01 1.01 7.75
N ASN A 100 5.48 1.06 8.97
CA ASN A 100 5.12 -0.12 9.76
C ASN A 100 3.89 -0.86 9.19
N VAL A 101 2.96 -0.14 8.53
CA VAL A 101 1.82 -0.75 7.82
C VAL A 101 2.32 -1.54 6.60
N LEU A 102 3.30 -1.02 5.85
CA LEU A 102 3.93 -1.76 4.75
C LEU A 102 4.75 -2.98 5.25
N ASP A 103 5.44 -2.84 6.38
CA ASP A 103 6.13 -3.96 7.06
C ASP A 103 5.14 -5.07 7.46
N HIS A 104 3.94 -4.73 7.95
CA HIS A 104 2.87 -5.69 8.26
C HIS A 104 2.48 -6.52 7.04
N PHE A 105 2.15 -5.86 5.92
CA PHE A 105 1.86 -6.56 4.66
C PHE A 105 3.05 -7.43 4.21
N HIS A 106 4.27 -6.88 4.24
CA HIS A 106 5.47 -7.62 3.81
C HIS A 106 5.73 -8.86 4.68
N TYR A 107 5.54 -8.75 5.99
CA TYR A 107 5.66 -9.88 6.91
C TYR A 107 4.66 -11.00 6.58
N HIS A 108 3.37 -10.66 6.46
CA HIS A 108 2.35 -11.67 6.15
C HIS A 108 2.58 -12.35 4.80
N PHE A 109 2.89 -11.58 3.74
CA PHE A 109 3.15 -12.15 2.42
C PHE A 109 4.45 -12.94 2.31
N ASN A 110 5.58 -12.40 2.79
CA ASN A 110 6.90 -12.95 2.48
C ASN A 110 7.48 -13.81 3.60
N HIS A 111 7.09 -13.58 4.85
CA HIS A 111 7.54 -14.39 5.99
C HIS A 111 6.53 -15.47 6.38
N VAL A 112 5.25 -15.12 6.56
CA VAL A 112 4.22 -16.08 6.99
C VAL A 112 3.77 -17.00 5.84
N MET A 113 3.49 -16.44 4.66
CA MET A 113 3.08 -17.22 3.48
C MET A 113 4.25 -17.75 2.63
N GLY A 114 5.49 -17.28 2.89
CA GLY A 114 6.67 -17.64 2.10
C GLY A 114 6.62 -17.17 0.64
N GLY A 115 5.93 -16.06 0.37
CA GLY A 115 5.65 -15.56 -0.97
C GLY A 115 4.39 -16.17 -1.60
N VAL A 116 4.21 -15.91 -2.89
CA VAL A 116 3.12 -16.45 -3.71
C VAL A 116 3.62 -17.53 -4.65
N GLU A 117 2.76 -18.51 -4.95
CA GLU A 117 3.03 -19.61 -5.88
C GLU A 117 2.79 -19.16 -7.33
N CYS A 118 3.69 -19.53 -8.24
CA CYS A 118 3.56 -19.31 -9.67
C CYS A 118 3.03 -20.56 -10.38
N SER A 119 2.57 -20.40 -11.62
CA SER A 119 1.96 -21.50 -12.40
C SER A 119 2.91 -22.66 -12.74
N ASP A 120 4.21 -22.49 -12.53
CA ASP A 120 5.26 -23.50 -12.66
C ASP A 120 5.57 -24.24 -11.35
N GLY A 121 4.86 -23.93 -10.26
CA GLY A 121 5.09 -24.48 -8.92
C GLY A 121 6.24 -23.79 -8.15
N SER A 122 6.91 -22.79 -8.73
CA SER A 122 7.88 -21.97 -8.01
C SER A 122 7.17 -21.04 -7.00
N ARG A 123 7.88 -20.60 -5.97
CA ARG A 123 7.42 -19.53 -5.07
C ARG A 123 8.29 -18.30 -5.22
N LYS A 124 7.65 -17.13 -5.22
CA LYS A 124 8.30 -15.83 -5.37
C LYS A 124 7.88 -14.87 -4.25
N PRO A 125 8.80 -14.06 -3.72
CA PRO A 125 8.43 -12.99 -2.81
C PRO A 125 7.52 -11.98 -3.54
N VAL A 126 6.49 -11.54 -2.83
CA VAL A 126 5.54 -10.53 -3.27
C VAL A 126 6.15 -9.16 -3.01
N ARG A 127 6.25 -8.31 -4.04
CA ARG A 127 6.58 -6.91 -3.81
C ARG A 127 5.36 -6.21 -3.19
N ILE A 128 5.58 -5.43 -2.13
CA ILE A 128 4.58 -4.52 -1.55
C ILE A 128 4.89 -3.11 -2.06
N VAL A 129 3.88 -2.38 -2.51
CA VAL A 129 4.03 -0.99 -2.98
C VAL A 129 2.84 -0.17 -2.49
N LEU A 130 3.11 1.06 -2.04
CA LEU A 130 2.11 2.01 -1.57
C LEU A 130 1.38 2.65 -2.76
N LEU A 131 0.06 2.83 -2.69
CA LEU A 131 -0.66 3.77 -3.56
C LEU A 131 -0.82 5.10 -2.85
N ALA A 132 -0.60 6.17 -3.60
CA ALA A 132 -0.77 7.53 -3.17
C ALA A 132 -1.52 8.36 -4.22
N GLY A 133 -2.28 9.35 -3.77
CA GLY A 133 -2.57 10.52 -4.61
C GLY A 133 -1.35 11.44 -4.65
N ALA A 134 -1.26 12.29 -5.69
CA ALA A 134 -0.20 13.29 -5.80
C ALA A 134 -0.07 14.23 -4.57
N ASP A 135 -1.15 14.40 -3.80
CA ASP A 135 -1.15 15.15 -2.54
C ASP A 135 -0.22 14.51 -1.47
N LEU A 136 -0.12 13.18 -1.41
CA LEU A 136 0.68 12.50 -0.38
C LEU A 136 2.18 12.62 -0.66
N ILE A 137 2.61 12.43 -1.91
CA ILE A 137 4.03 12.51 -2.29
C ILE A 137 4.60 13.92 -2.12
N GLN A 138 3.76 14.97 -2.28
CA GLN A 138 4.14 16.33 -1.88
C GLN A 138 4.48 16.39 -0.39
N THR A 139 3.63 15.85 0.49
CA THR A 139 3.94 15.84 1.94
C THR A 139 5.17 15.00 2.28
N ILE A 140 5.48 13.94 1.51
CA ILE A 140 6.70 13.13 1.68
C ILE A 140 7.96 13.91 1.27
N GLY A 141 7.86 14.77 0.25
CA GLY A 141 8.92 15.69 -0.15
C GLY A 141 9.10 16.91 0.76
N GLU A 142 8.14 17.21 1.65
CA GLU A 142 8.20 18.31 2.61
C GLU A 142 9.04 17.96 3.86
N PRO A 143 10.15 18.68 4.15
CA PRO A 143 10.97 18.43 5.32
C PRO A 143 10.20 18.54 6.64
N GLY A 144 10.38 17.56 7.52
CA GLY A 144 9.79 17.56 8.87
C GLY A 144 8.33 17.12 8.96
N LYS A 145 7.69 16.74 7.84
CA LYS A 145 6.34 16.12 7.85
C LYS A 145 6.36 14.63 8.15
N TRP A 146 7.44 13.95 7.76
CA TRP A 146 7.66 12.52 7.93
C TRP A 146 9.02 12.29 8.60
N ASP A 147 9.18 11.15 9.30
CA ASP A 147 10.50 10.72 9.76
C ASP A 147 11.36 10.37 8.53
N PRO A 148 12.58 10.93 8.37
CA PRO A 148 13.42 10.63 7.22
C PRO A 148 13.75 9.13 7.05
N ARG A 149 13.72 8.36 8.14
CA ARG A 149 13.90 6.90 8.12
C ARG A 149 12.69 6.21 7.50
N ASP A 150 11.48 6.65 7.84
CA ASP A 150 10.24 6.13 7.25
C ASP A 150 10.16 6.47 5.75
N VAL A 151 10.54 7.69 5.36
CA VAL A 151 10.63 8.07 3.94
C VAL A 151 11.63 7.18 3.19
N ALA A 152 12.82 6.98 3.77
CA ALA A 152 13.84 6.12 3.17
C ALA A 152 13.43 4.65 3.09
N HIS A 153 12.66 4.16 4.06
CA HIS A 153 12.12 2.79 4.07
C HIS A 153 11.00 2.62 3.04
N ILE A 154 10.01 3.52 3.04
CA ILE A 154 8.88 3.51 2.09
C ILE A 154 9.39 3.63 0.64
N LEU A 155 10.28 4.57 0.34
CA LEU A 155 10.74 4.80 -1.03
C LEU A 155 11.93 3.93 -1.45
N GLY A 156 12.75 3.46 -0.50
CA GLY A 156 13.90 2.60 -0.75
C GLY A 156 13.55 1.12 -0.89
N ASP A 157 12.82 0.57 0.09
CA ASP A 157 12.61 -0.88 0.19
C ASP A 157 11.27 -1.33 -0.43
N TYR A 158 10.29 -0.44 -0.56
CA TYR A 158 8.98 -0.72 -1.19
C TYR A 158 8.78 -0.03 -2.54
N GLY A 159 8.69 1.31 -2.51
CA GLY A 159 8.26 2.17 -3.60
C GLY A 159 6.81 2.65 -3.47
N VAL A 160 6.40 3.49 -4.42
CA VAL A 160 5.08 4.13 -4.44
C VAL A 160 4.53 4.28 -5.87
N PHE A 161 3.26 3.98 -6.06
CA PHE A 161 2.46 4.39 -7.22
C PHE A 161 1.72 5.67 -6.90
N ILE A 162 1.85 6.68 -7.75
CA ILE A 162 1.24 8.00 -7.56
C ILE A 162 0.20 8.23 -8.64
N LEU A 163 -1.06 8.40 -8.26
CA LEU A 163 -2.12 8.87 -9.14
C LEU A 163 -2.02 10.39 -9.30
N GLU A 164 -1.66 10.84 -10.49
CA GLU A 164 -1.60 12.26 -10.86
C GLU A 164 -3.03 12.87 -10.86
N ARG A 165 -3.17 14.06 -10.28
CA ARG A 165 -4.42 14.84 -10.26
C ARG A 165 -4.19 16.20 -10.91
N THR A 166 -5.19 16.70 -11.63
CA THR A 166 -5.13 18.02 -12.26
C THR A 166 -4.90 19.12 -11.21
N GLY A 167 -3.83 19.91 -11.39
CA GLY A 167 -3.51 21.04 -10.50
C GLY A 167 -2.46 20.75 -9.41
N THR A 168 -1.92 19.53 -9.33
CA THR A 168 -0.86 19.20 -8.37
C THR A 168 0.54 19.37 -8.99
N ASP A 169 1.40 20.25 -8.43
CA ASP A 169 2.81 20.30 -8.84
C ASP A 169 3.59 19.12 -8.24
N LEU A 170 3.65 18.05 -9.03
CA LEU A 170 4.41 16.85 -8.71
C LEU A 170 5.92 17.03 -8.98
N LYS A 171 6.34 18.00 -9.80
CA LYS A 171 7.73 18.11 -10.25
C LYS A 171 8.66 18.48 -9.11
N ALA A 172 8.30 19.49 -8.32
CA ALA A 172 9.07 19.93 -7.17
C ALA A 172 9.28 18.79 -6.14
N ALA A 173 8.25 17.99 -5.89
CA ALA A 173 8.33 16.84 -4.98
C ALA A 173 9.23 15.71 -5.53
N LEU A 174 9.19 15.45 -6.85
CA LEU A 174 10.09 14.45 -7.46
C LEU A 174 11.55 14.91 -7.47
N GLU A 175 11.82 16.21 -7.62
CA GLU A 175 13.17 16.78 -7.53
C GLU A 175 13.80 16.57 -6.14
N THR A 176 13.03 16.69 -5.05
CA THR A 176 13.53 16.42 -3.69
C THR A 176 13.68 14.93 -3.37
N LEU A 177 12.99 14.05 -4.12
CA LEU A 177 12.96 12.60 -3.92
C LEU A 177 13.74 11.82 -4.99
N ASN A 178 14.57 12.50 -5.79
CA ASN A 178 15.21 11.97 -6.99
C ASN A 178 16.05 10.69 -6.76
N GLN A 179 16.68 10.52 -5.60
CA GLN A 179 17.46 9.32 -5.26
C GLN A 179 16.62 8.03 -5.24
N TRP A 180 15.29 8.14 -5.14
CA TRP A 180 14.35 7.03 -5.19
C TRP A 180 13.52 6.97 -6.48
N GLU A 181 13.84 7.77 -7.50
CA GLU A 181 13.07 7.87 -8.77
C GLU A 181 12.66 6.49 -9.35
N LYS A 182 13.57 5.51 -9.30
CA LYS A 182 13.33 4.14 -9.82
C LYS A 182 12.22 3.36 -9.11
N ASN A 183 11.88 3.75 -7.88
CA ASN A 183 10.82 3.18 -7.05
C ASN A 183 9.57 4.08 -6.97
N ILE A 184 9.59 5.24 -7.64
CA ILE A 184 8.48 6.19 -7.70
C ILE A 184 7.83 6.10 -9.08
N HIS A 185 6.57 5.65 -9.12
CA HIS A 185 5.90 5.35 -10.37
C HIS A 185 4.66 6.23 -10.54
N VAL A 186 4.76 7.24 -11.41
CA VAL A 186 3.66 8.17 -11.68
C VAL A 186 2.70 7.60 -12.71
N ILE A 187 1.44 7.43 -12.30
CA ILE A 187 0.33 7.00 -13.14
C ILE A 187 -0.44 8.26 -13.55
N ARG A 188 -0.29 8.64 -14.83
CA ARG A 188 -1.08 9.74 -15.41
C ARG A 188 -2.49 9.25 -15.75
N GLN A 189 -3.51 9.97 -15.31
CA GLN A 189 -4.88 9.69 -15.75
C GLN A 189 -5.02 10.06 -17.23
N HIS A 190 -5.23 9.06 -18.10
CA HIS A 190 -5.73 9.34 -19.44
C HIS A 190 -7.16 9.85 -19.35
N GLN A 191 -7.36 11.14 -19.64
CA GLN A 191 -8.70 11.67 -19.86
C GLN A 191 -9.28 11.04 -21.12
N THR A 192 -10.16 10.05 -20.94
CA THR A 192 -11.06 9.63 -22.01
C THR A 192 -11.92 10.83 -22.36
N LYS A 193 -11.65 11.50 -23.48
CA LYS A 193 -12.55 12.51 -24.02
C LYS A 193 -13.85 11.81 -24.39
N THR A 194 -14.86 11.93 -23.53
CA THR A 194 -16.24 11.64 -23.92
C THR A 194 -16.63 12.69 -24.95
N THR A 195 -16.48 12.35 -26.22
CA THR A 195 -17.13 13.09 -27.30
C THR A 195 -18.64 12.90 -27.11
N VAL A 196 -19.31 13.97 -26.74
CA VAL A 196 -20.78 14.08 -26.69
C VAL A 196 -21.30 14.31 -28.11
#